data_AF-A0A2I0QEL9-F1
#
_entry.id   AF-A0A2I0QEL9-F1
#
_cell.length_a   1.000
_cell.length_b   1.000
_cell.length_c   1.000
_cell.angle_alpha   90.00
_cell.angle_beta   90.00
_cell.angle_gamma   90.00
#
_symmetry.space_group_name_H-M   'P 1'
#
loop_
_entity.id
_entity.type
_entity.pdbx_description
1 polymer ?
#
loop_
_entity_poly.entity_id
_entity_poly.type
_entity_poly.pdbx_seq_one_letter_code
_entity_poly.pdbx_strand_id
1 'polypeptide(L)' 'MVPRKVFFTKGVGRAKEQLASFEAALRDAGIEKFNLVTVSSILPP' A
#
# COMPACT_ATOMS: atom_id res chain seq x y z
N MET A 1 -6.10 -14.67 13.32
CA MET A 1 -5.76 -15.04 11.93
C MET A 1 -4.34 -14.56 11.66
N VAL A 2 -3.45 -15.40 11.13
CA VAL A 2 -2.02 -15.09 10.88
C VAL A 2 -1.79 -15.08 9.36
N PRO A 3 -1.22 -13.99 8.78
CA PRO A 3 -0.93 -13.94 7.35
C PRO A 3 0.07 -15.04 6.93
N ARG A 4 -0.22 -15.77 5.84
CA ARG A 4 0.64 -16.85 5.31
C ARG A 4 1.39 -16.48 4.03
N LYS A 5 1.12 -15.31 3.47
CA LYS A 5 1.66 -14.83 2.20
C LYS A 5 2.01 -13.36 2.32
N VAL A 6 3.11 -12.97 1.69
CA VAL A 6 3.58 -11.59 1.60
C VAL A 6 4.05 -11.33 0.17
N PHE A 7 3.88 -10.10 -0.29
CA PHE A 7 4.45 -9.62 -1.55
C PHE A 7 4.88 -8.17 -1.38
N PHE A 8 5.85 -7.73 -2.18
CA PHE A 8 6.28 -6.35 -2.23
C PHE A 8 5.66 -5.66 -3.44
N THR A 9 5.21 -4.43 -3.24
CA THR A 9 4.77 -3.54 -4.31
C THR A 9 5.35 -2.15 -4.07
N LYS A 10 5.45 -1.35 -5.12
CA LYS A 10 5.85 0.06 -5.06
C LYS A 10 5.05 0.82 -6.10
N GLY A 11 4.80 2.09 -5.84
CA GLY A 11 4.17 2.99 -6.80
C GLY A 11 4.56 4.44 -6.54
N VAL A 12 4.44 5.27 -7.57
CA VAL A 12 4.74 6.70 -7.50
C VAL A 12 3.53 7.49 -7.99
N GLY A 13 3.04 8.40 -7.14
CA GLY A 13 1.95 9.31 -7.48
C GLY A 13 2.41 10.76 -7.48
N ARG A 14 1.99 11.51 -8.50
CA ARG A 14 2.26 12.96 -8.61
C ARG A 14 0.93 13.70 -8.64
N ALA A 15 0.73 14.56 -7.65
CA ALA A 15 -0.37 15.51 -7.61
C ALA A 15 0.05 16.72 -6.76
N LYS A 16 -0.70 17.82 -6.87
CA LYS A 16 -0.46 19.03 -6.09
C LYS A 16 -0.82 18.80 -4.61
N GLU A 17 -1.90 18.07 -4.36
CA GLU A 17 -2.40 17.73 -3.03
C GLU A 17 -1.85 16.38 -2.56
N GLN A 18 -1.53 16.28 -1.28
CA GLN A 18 -0.95 15.08 -0.67
C GLN A 18 -1.88 13.85 -0.78
N LEU A 19 -3.18 14.04 -0.56
CA LEU A 19 -4.13 12.92 -0.62
C LEU A 19 -4.26 12.35 -2.04
N ALA A 20 -4.32 13.24 -3.03
CA ALA A 20 -4.39 12.85 -4.45
C ALA A 20 -3.09 12.18 -4.92
N SER A 21 -1.93 12.66 -4.47
CA SER A 21 -0.64 12.03 -4.81
C SER A 21 -0.50 10.66 -4.15
N PHE A 22 -1.03 10.50 -2.93
CA PHE A 22 -1.09 9.20 -2.26
C PHE A 22 -2.01 8.22 -2.99
N GLU A 23 -3.23 8.60 -3.35
CA GLU A 23 -4.14 7.73 -4.12
C GLU A 23 -3.54 7.32 -5.49
N ALA A 24 -2.90 8.25 -6.19
CA ALA A 24 -2.23 7.94 -7.45
C ALA A 24 -1.09 6.93 -7.26
N ALA A 25 -0.32 7.03 -6.16
CA ALA A 25 0.73 6.08 -5.82
C ALA A 25 0.17 4.68 -5.51
N LEU A 26 -0.97 4.60 -4.82
CA LEU A 26 -1.64 3.32 -4.53
C LEU A 26 -2.15 2.65 -5.81
N ARG A 27 -2.64 3.44 -6.77
CA ARG A 27 -3.12 2.95 -8.07
C ARG A 27 -1.97 2.43 -8.93
N ASP A 28 -0.86 3.16 -8.97
CA ASP A 28 0.38 2.71 -9.64
C ASP A 28 0.92 1.41 -9.00
N ALA A 29 0.80 1.27 -7.67
CA ALA A 29 1.16 0.07 -6.93
C ALA A 29 0.15 -1.11 -7.08
N GLY A 30 -1.01 -0.89 -7.73
CA GLY A 30 -2.05 -1.90 -7.96
C GLY A 30 -2.81 -2.37 -6.72
N ILE A 31 -2.80 -1.59 -5.63
CA ILE A 31 -3.42 -1.93 -4.34
C ILE A 31 -4.46 -0.90 -3.87
N GLU A 32 -4.86 0.04 -4.73
CA GLU A 32 -5.79 1.13 -4.42
C GLU A 32 -7.20 0.67 -4.01
N LYS A 33 -7.60 -0.53 -4.42
CA LYS A 33 -8.91 -1.12 -4.13
C LYS A 33 -9.05 -1.72 -2.73
N PHE A 34 -7.97 -1.74 -1.94
CA PHE A 34 -7.94 -2.36 -0.61
C PHE A 34 -7.85 -1.32 0.50
N ASN A 35 -8.45 -1.63 1.64
CA ASN A 35 -8.22 -0.87 2.88
C ASN A 35 -6.87 -1.27 3.46
N LEU A 36 -5.98 -0.29 3.66
CA LEU A 36 -4.64 -0.52 4.20
C LEU A 36 -4.66 -0.41 5.72
N VAL A 37 -4.10 -1.41 6.39
CA VAL A 37 -3.85 -1.39 7.84
C VAL A 37 -2.35 -1.31 8.07
N THR A 38 -1.90 -0.22 8.69
CA THR A 38 -0.48 -0.06 9.06
C THR A 38 -0.11 -1.01 10.19
N VAL A 39 0.94 -1.81 9.99
CA VAL A 39 1.45 -2.76 10.98
C VAL A 39 2.93 -2.49 11.29
N SER A 40 3.45 -3.04 12.37
CA SER A 40 4.84 -2.90 12.82
C SER A 40 5.89 -3.60 11.94
N SER A 41 5.52 -4.04 10.74
CA SER A 41 6.40 -4.74 9.78
C SER A 41 6.99 -6.06 10.29
N ILE A 42 6.28 -6.77 11.17
CA ILE A 42 6.66 -8.11 11.65
C ILE A 42 5.95 -9.17 10.78
N LEU A 43 6.72 -10.05 10.14
CA LEU A 43 6.19 -11.24 9.47
C LEU A 43 6.18 -12.41 10.48
N PRO A 44 4.98 -12.87 10.90
CA PRO A 44 4.89 -14.03 11.78
C PRO A 44 5.40 -15.32 11.11
N PRO A 45 5.90 -16.29 11.89
CA PRO A 45 6.51 -17.53 11.41
C PRO A 45 5.52 -18.48 10.72
#